data_AF-A0A1M6NCV2-F1
#
_entry.id   AF-A0A1M6NCV2-F1
#
_cell.length_a   1.000
_cell.length_b   1.000
_cell.length_c   1.000
_cell.angle_alpha   90.00
_cell.angle_beta   90.00
_cell.angle_gamma   90.00
#
_symmetry.space_group_name_H-M   'P 1'
#
loop_
_entity.id
_entity.type
_entity.pdbx_description
1 polymer ?
#
loop_
_entity_poly.entity_id
_entity_poly.type
_entity_poly.pdbx_seq_one_letter_code
_entity_poly.pdbx_strand_id
1 'polypeptide(L)' 'MIRLNILNMEGFFRVVNECAGAVNLLQPDGRKENINKQFGIQNELLQRYRENKNFLGLALDIPFPKDYMNIVFYSIGDC' A
#
# COMPACT_ATOMS: atom_id res chain seq x y z
N MET A 1 -5.35 -10.07 -4.85
CA MET A 1 -5.97 -8.76 -4.54
C MET A 1 -6.40 -8.72 -3.09
N ILE A 2 -6.07 -7.65 -2.37
CA ILE A 2 -6.54 -7.36 -1.00
C ILE A 2 -6.99 -5.90 -0.91
N ARG A 3 -7.97 -5.60 -0.06
CA ARG A 3 -8.38 -4.23 0.28
C ARG A 3 -8.05 -3.96 1.73
N LEU A 4 -7.37 -2.84 1.99
CA LEU A 4 -6.89 -2.45 3.30
C LEU A 4 -7.25 -0.99 3.58
N ASN A 5 -7.56 -0.68 4.82
CA ASN A 5 -7.66 0.70 5.30
C ASN A 5 -6.34 1.06 5.96
N ILE A 6 -5.65 2.05 5.42
CA ILE A 6 -4.37 2.50 5.95
C ILE A 6 -4.62 3.62 6.96
N LEU A 7 -4.21 3.38 8.20
CA LEU A 7 -4.29 4.32 9.32
C LEU A 7 -2.94 4.99 9.61
N ASN A 8 -1.83 4.33 9.29
CA ASN A 8 -0.47 4.87 9.38
C ASN A 8 0.24 4.70 8.03
N MET A 9 0.29 5.78 7.24
CA MET A 9 0.86 5.75 5.89
C MET A 9 2.39 5.56 5.89
N GLU A 10 3.10 6.12 6.89
CA GLU A 10 4.56 6.00 6.97
C GLU A 10 4.99 4.57 7.30
N GLY A 11 4.31 3.93 8.26
CA GLY A 11 4.51 2.52 8.59
C GLY A 11 4.22 1.62 7.40
N PHE A 12 3.11 1.87 6.69
CA PHE A 12 2.76 1.14 5.49
C PHE A 12 3.84 1.24 4.41
N PHE A 13 4.35 2.44 4.10
CA PHE A 13 5.42 2.60 3.11
C PHE A 13 6.72 1.92 3.51
N ARG A 14 7.05 1.89 4.80
CA ARG A 14 8.21 1.13 5.28
C ARG A 14 8.09 -0.34 4.89
N VAL A 15 6.95 -0.98 5.17
CA VAL A 15 6.72 -2.40 4.82
C VAL A 15 6.72 -2.61 3.31
N VAL A 16 6.10 -1.71 2.54
CA VAL A 16 6.11 -1.75 1.07
C VAL A 16 7.52 -1.68 0.51
N ASN A 17 8.40 -0.85 1.09
CA ASN A 17 9.78 -0.68 0.65
C ASN A 17 10.70 -1.85 1.05
N GLU A 18 10.29 -2.65 2.04
CA GLU A 18 10.97 -3.89 2.45
C GLU A 18 10.57 -5.09 1.57
N CYS A 19 9.50 -4.98 0.77
CA CYS A 19 9.04 -6.04 -0.13
C CYS A 19 10.06 -6.31 -1.25
N ALA A 20 10.19 -7.59 -1.64
CA ALA A 20 11.10 -8.01 -2.70
C ALA A 20 10.52 -7.79 -4.10
N GLY A 21 9.21 -8.03 -4.25
CA GLY A 21 8.47 -7.91 -5.50
C GLY A 21 7.66 -6.63 -5.62
N ALA A 22 6.95 -6.49 -6.74
CA ALA A 22 6.03 -5.39 -6.94
C ALA A 22 4.90 -5.40 -5.90
N VAL A 23 4.50 -4.22 -5.45
CA VAL A 23 3.28 -4.00 -4.69
C VAL A 23 2.44 -3.06 -5.53
N ASN A 24 1.41 -3.58 -6.20
CA ASN A 24 0.67 -2.76 -7.16
C ASN A 24 -0.59 -2.20 -6.50
N LEU A 25 -0.81 -0.90 -6.64
CA LEU A 25 -2.15 -0.32 -6.51
C LEU A 25 -3.02 -0.85 -7.64
N LEU A 26 -4.21 -1.31 -7.29
CA LEU A 26 -5.23 -1.71 -8.24
C LEU A 26 -6.25 -0.59 -8.37
N GLN A 27 -6.30 0.06 -9.54
CA GLN A 27 -7.27 1.10 -9.84
C GLN A 27 -8.64 0.49 -10.23
N PRO A 28 -9.74 1.26 -10.11
CA PRO A 28 -11.08 0.78 -10.48
C PRO A 28 -11.21 0.33 -11.94
N ASP A 29 -10.39 0.89 -12.83
CA ASP A 29 -10.32 0.53 -14.25
C ASP A 29 -9.46 -0.72 -14.52
N GLY A 30 -8.93 -1.36 -13.47
CA GLY A 30 -8.09 -2.55 -13.56
C GLY A 30 -6.60 -2.27 -13.81
N ARG A 31 -6.19 -1.01 -13.97
CA ARG A 31 -4.77 -0.67 -14.08
C ARG A 31 -4.03 -0.98 -12.80
N LYS A 32 -2.77 -1.39 -12.97
CA LYS A 32 -1.85 -1.72 -11.88
C LYS A 32 -0.68 -0.75 -11.90
N GLU A 33 -0.40 -0.15 -10.76
CA GLU A 33 0.70 0.80 -10.60
C GLU A 33 1.55 0.39 -9.41
N ASN A 34 2.81 0.04 -9.66
CA ASN A 34 3.71 -0.42 -8.61
C ASN A 34 4.10 0.75 -7.69
N ILE A 35 3.99 0.54 -6.38
CA ILE A 35 4.37 1.52 -5.36
C ILE A 35 5.64 1.15 -4.60
N ASN A 36 6.18 -0.06 -4.77
CA ASN A 36 7.43 -0.45 -4.11
C ASN A 36 8.60 0.43 -4.60
N LYS A 37 9.18 1.21 -3.66
CA LYS A 37 10.27 2.18 -3.90
C LYS A 37 9.98 3.23 -4.97
N GLN A 38 8.71 3.44 -5.31
CA GLN A 38 8.28 4.50 -6.23
C GLN A 38 7.89 5.75 -5.44
N PHE A 39 8.88 6.53 -5.02
CA PHE A 39 8.68 7.64 -4.09
C PHE A 39 7.78 8.77 -4.63
N GLY A 40 7.74 8.97 -5.95
CA GLY A 40 6.80 9.91 -6.57
C GLY A 40 5.34 9.54 -6.29
N ILE A 41 4.99 8.28 -6.57
CA ILE A 41 3.64 7.75 -6.34
C ILE A 41 3.34 7.67 -4.83
N GLN A 42 4.32 7.30 -4.01
CA GLN A 42 4.16 7.32 -2.55
C GLN A 42 3.86 8.73 -2.00
N ASN A 43 4.50 9.77 -2.54
CA ASN A 43 4.21 11.16 -2.13
C ASN A 43 2.79 11.58 -2.52
N GLU A 44 2.31 11.21 -3.71
CA GLU A 44 0.93 11.47 -4.13
C GLU A 44 -0.08 10.75 -3.21
N LEU A 45 0.19 9.51 -2.84
CA LEU A 45 -0.64 8.76 -1.90
C LEU A 45 -0.65 9.40 -0.50
N LEU A 46 0.51 9.86 -0.03
CA LEU A 46 0.63 10.54 1.26
C LEU A 46 -0.21 11.82 1.28
N GLN A 47 -0.19 12.60 0.19
CA GLN A 47 -1.02 13.77 0.05
C GLN A 47 -2.51 13.41 0.12
N ARG A 48 -2.95 12.41 -0.66
CA ARG A 48 -4.36 11.94 -0.64
C ARG A 48 -4.78 11.46 0.75
N TYR A 49 -3.90 10.76 1.46
CA TYR A 49 -4.15 10.31 2.83
C TYR A 49 -4.36 11.48 3.80
N ARG A 50 -3.52 12.52 3.71
CA ARG A 50 -3.68 13.75 4.53
C ARG A 50 -4.97 14.49 4.21
N GLU A 51 -5.31 14.62 2.91
CA GLU A 51 -6.57 15.22 2.45
C GLU A 51 -7.79 14.44 2.97
N ASN A 52 -7.68 13.11 3.08
CA ASN A 52 -8.71 12.23 3.62
C ASN A 52 -8.64 12.05 5.14
N LYS A 53 -8.16 13.07 5.88
CA LYS A 53 -8.11 13.08 7.35
C LYS A 53 -7.32 11.91 7.95
N ASN A 54 -6.18 11.58 7.34
CA ASN A 54 -5.28 10.51 7.77
C ASN A 54 -5.93 9.12 7.71
N PHE A 55 -6.74 8.89 6.68
CA PHE A 55 -7.37 7.60 6.39
C PHE A 55 -7.37 7.37 4.88
N LEU A 56 -6.92 6.20 4.42
CA LEU A 56 -6.99 5.87 2.98
C LEU A 56 -7.25 4.39 2.75
N GLY A 57 -8.36 4.08 2.05
CA GLY A 57 -8.65 2.73 1.58
C GLY A 57 -7.91 2.43 0.28
N LEU A 58 -7.11 1.37 0.26
CA LEU A 58 -6.33 0.95 -0.89
C LEU A 58 -6.69 -0.48 -1.31
N ALA A 59 -6.74 -0.71 -2.63
CA ALA A 59 -6.78 -2.05 -3.20
C ALA A 59 -5.39 -2.40 -3.75
N LEU A 60 -4.84 -3.53 -3.33
CA LEU A 60 -3.50 -3.96 -3.69
C LEU A 60 -3.50 -5.30 -4.43
N ASP A 61 -2.62 -5.41 -5.40
CA ASP A 61 -2.25 -6.66 -6.06
C ASP A 61 -0.76 -6.95 -5.83
N ILE A 62 -0.50 -7.97 -5.03
CA ILE A 62 0.84 -8.35 -4.56
C ILE A 62 1.12 -9.77 -5.05
N PRO A 63 1.90 -9.95 -6.13
CA PRO A 63 2.11 -11.26 -6.74
C PRO A 63 3.01 -12.18 -5.91
N PHE A 64 3.86 -11.63 -5.04
CA PHE A 64 4.76 -12.42 -4.19
C PHE A 64 4.08 -12.80 -2.87
N PRO A 65 3.89 -14.10 -2.57
CA PRO A 65 3.17 -14.53 -1.37
C PRO A 65 3.81 -14.06 -0.05
N LYS A 66 5.13 -13.99 0.01
CA LYS A 66 5.85 -13.51 1.21
C LYS A 66 5.56 -12.03 1.47
N ASP A 67 5.63 -11.21 0.43
CA ASP A 67 5.34 -9.77 0.51
C ASP A 67 3.86 -9.51 0.84
N TYR A 68 2.96 -10.32 0.25
CA TYR A 68 1.54 -10.32 0.59
C TYR A 68 1.33 -10.53 2.10
N MET A 69 1.95 -11.57 2.66
CA MET A 69 1.82 -11.87 4.08
C MET A 69 2.41 -10.76 4.96
N ASN A 70 3.56 -10.18 4.60
CA ASN A 70 4.15 -9.07 5.33
C ASN A 70 3.18 -7.87 5.44
N ILE A 71 2.55 -7.51 4.32
CA ILE A 71 1.57 -6.41 4.28
C ILE A 71 0.31 -6.75 5.09
N VAL A 72 -0.17 -7.99 5.01
CA VAL A 72 -1.32 -8.44 5.82
C VAL A 72 -1.01 -8.39 7.31
N PHE A 73 0.14 -8.93 7.74
CA PHE A 73 0.52 -8.92 9.15
C PHE A 73 0.67 -7.51 9.71
N TYR A 74 1.25 -6.60 8.92
CA TYR A 74 1.28 -5.18 9.26
C TYR A 74 -0.14 -4.63 9.46
N SER A 75 -1.06 -4.89 8.53
CA SER A 75 -2.42 -4.34 8.59
C SER A 75 -3.25 -4.87 9.77
N ILE A 76 -2.94 -6.05 10.30
CA ILE A 76 -3.62 -6.60 11.48
C ILE A 76 -3.03 -6.01 12.78
N GLY A 77 -1.73 -5.73 12.80
CA GLY A 77 -1.05 -5.18 13.98
C GLY A 77 -1.18 -3.66 14.16
N ASP A 78 -1.50 -2.94 13.08
CA ASP A 78 -1.63 -1.48 13.03
C ASP A 78 -3.11 -1.01 13.10
N CYS A 79 -4.05 -1.94 13.33
CA CYS A 79 -5.49 -1.69 13.39
C CYS A 79 -6.06 -1.74 14.81
#